data_AF-A0A7Y7PLZ9-F1
#
_entry.id   AF-A0A7Y7PLZ9-F1
#
_cell.length_a   1.000
_cell.length_b   1.000
_cell.length_c   1.000
_cell.angle_alpha   90.00
_cell.angle_beta   90.00
_cell.angle_gamma   90.00
#
_symmetry.space_group_name_H-M   'P 1'
#
loop_
_entity.id
_entity.type
_entity.pdbx_description
1 polymer ?
#
loop_
_entity_poly.entity_id
_entity_poly.type
_entity_poly.pdbx_seq_one_letter_code
_entity_poly.pdbx_strand_id
1 'polypeptide(L)' 'MRKVLERMGGKSSLVQDTRARLREQGVVVSISLIYKTINGEVQRNDVAEAFLQVAEETAASRRQLEERARQLIAED' A
#
# COMPACT_ATOMS: atom_id res chain seq x y z
N MET A 1 18.06 1.10 4.30
CA MET A 1 16.58 1.09 4.14
C MET A 1 16.09 1.70 2.83
N ARG A 2 16.55 2.88 2.39
CA ARG A 2 16.10 3.56 1.15
C ARG A 2 16.16 2.69 -0.13
N LYS A 3 17.18 1.84 -0.25
CA LYS A 3 17.41 0.97 -1.42
C LYS A 3 16.47 -0.24 -1.53
N VAL A 4 15.91 -0.72 -0.42
CA VAL A 4 14.92 -1.82 -0.44
C VAL A 4 13.58 -1.30 -0.96
N LEU A 5 13.22 -0.07 -0.57
CA LEU A 5 12.03 0.65 -1.06
C LEU A 5 12.12 1.01 -2.55
N GLU A 6 13.32 1.13 -3.10
CA GLU A 6 13.56 1.44 -4.52
C GLU A 6 13.56 0.24 -5.45
N ARG A 7 14.01 -0.94 -4.97
CA ARG A 7 14.14 -2.15 -5.80
C ARG A 7 12.82 -2.89 -6.06
N MET A 8 11.74 -2.56 -5.35
CA MET A 8 10.42 -3.17 -5.58
C MET A 8 9.64 -2.64 -6.80
N GLY A 9 10.19 -1.75 -7.63
CA GLY A 9 9.52 -1.27 -8.86
C GLY A 9 8.19 -0.53 -8.65
N GLY A 10 7.73 -0.36 -7.40
CA GLY A 10 6.42 0.15 -7.02
C GLY A 10 6.46 1.45 -6.23
N LYS A 11 7.42 2.33 -6.51
CA LYS A 11 7.35 3.72 -6.02
C LYS A 11 6.09 4.35 -6.61
N SER A 12 5.03 4.44 -5.80
CA SER A 12 3.76 5.18 -6.04
C SER A 12 2.46 4.37 -6.16
N SER A 13 2.35 3.11 -5.69
CA SER A 13 1.04 2.47 -5.51
C SER A 13 0.49 2.74 -4.10
N LEU A 14 0.98 2.06 -3.05
CA LEU A 14 0.36 2.11 -1.71
C LEU A 14 0.05 3.52 -1.18
N VAL A 15 0.97 4.47 -1.32
CA VAL A 15 0.76 5.86 -0.85
C VAL A 15 -0.26 6.61 -1.72
N GLN A 16 -0.30 6.37 -3.03
CA GLN A 16 -1.34 6.95 -3.90
C GLN A 16 -2.69 6.27 -3.68
N ASP A 17 -2.70 4.95 -3.51
CA ASP A 17 -3.89 4.15 -3.25
C ASP A 17 -4.49 4.54 -1.89
N THR A 18 -3.64 4.77 -0.88
CA THR A 18 -4.04 5.36 0.42
C THR A 18 -4.63 6.75 0.23
N ARG A 19 -3.99 7.59 -0.59
CA ARG A 19 -4.51 8.94 -0.89
C ARG A 19 -5.84 8.89 -1.63
N ALA A 20 -6.02 7.94 -2.55
CA ALA A 20 -7.26 7.73 -3.27
C ALA A 20 -8.37 7.27 -2.32
N ARG A 21 -8.10 6.27 -1.47
CA ARG A 21 -8.98 5.78 -0.40
C ARG A 21 -9.46 6.91 0.51
N LEU A 22 -8.53 7.71 1.01
CA LEU A 22 -8.85 8.84 1.88
C LEU A 22 -9.70 9.88 1.14
N ARG A 23 -9.41 10.15 -0.14
CA ARG A 23 -10.22 11.06 -0.95
C ARG A 23 -11.64 10.54 -1.17
N GLU A 24 -11.83 9.24 -1.39
CA GLU A 24 -13.15 8.59 -1.48
C GLU A 24 -13.94 8.71 -0.17
N GLN A 25 -13.24 8.71 0.96
CA GLN A 25 -13.79 8.96 2.30
C GLN A 25 -13.99 10.45 2.62
N GLY A 26 -13.74 11.36 1.67
CA GLY A 26 -13.87 12.81 1.85
C GLY A 26 -12.70 13.47 2.60
N VAL A 27 -11.61 12.74 2.85
CA VAL A 27 -10.43 13.21 3.59
C VAL A 27 -9.33 13.62 2.62
N VAL A 28 -9.05 14.93 2.55
CA VAL A 28 -7.99 15.46 1.69
C VAL A 28 -6.68 15.56 2.46
N VAL A 29 -5.70 14.77 2.05
CA VAL A 29 -4.34 14.79 2.62
C VAL A 29 -3.26 14.91 1.55
N SER A 30 -2.14 15.51 1.93
CA SER A 30 -0.96 15.55 1.07
C SER A 30 -0.19 14.24 1.15
N ILE A 31 0.51 13.89 0.06
CA ILE A 31 1.42 12.73 0.03
C ILE A 31 2.48 12.85 1.14
N SER A 32 2.97 14.06 1.41
CA SER A 32 3.93 14.31 2.48
C SER A 32 3.37 13.95 3.86
N LEU A 33 2.11 14.28 4.14
CA LEU A 33 1.46 13.91 5.41
C LEU A 33 1.34 12.40 5.55
N ILE A 34 1.03 11.68 4.46
CA ILE A 34 0.97 10.22 4.47
C ILE A 34 2.33 9.63 4.84
N TYR A 35 3.42 10.08 4.20
CA TYR A 35 4.77 9.63 4.55
C TYR A 35 5.16 9.95 6.00
N LYS A 36 4.88 11.16 6.47
CA LYS A 36 5.15 11.55 7.86
C LYS A 36 4.38 10.68 8.86
N THR A 37 3.14 10.33 8.53
CA THR A 37 2.33 9.45 9.37
C THR A 37 2.88 8.04 9.41
N ILE A 38 3.26 7.47 8.26
CA ILE A 38 3.87 6.13 8.16
C ILE A 38 5.21 6.07 8.90
N ASN A 39 5.99 7.16 8.86
CA ASN A 39 7.27 7.25 9.57
C ASN A 39 7.12 7.52 11.08
N GLY A 40 5.89 7.70 11.58
CA GLY A 40 5.64 8.04 12.99
C GLY A 40 6.00 9.47 13.38
N GLU A 41 6.28 10.34 12.40
CA GLU A 41 6.59 11.76 12.62
C GLU A 41 5.33 12.58 12.95
N VAL A 42 4.15 12.09 12.55
CA VAL A 42 2.85 12.72 12.79
C VAL A 42 1.84 11.66 13.18
N GLN A 43 1.03 11.94 14.20
CA GLN A 43 -0.05 11.05 14.63
C GLN A 43 -1.36 11.43 13.94
N ARG A 44 -1.75 10.65 12.94
CA ARG A 44 -3.01 10.77 12.20
C ARG A 44 -3.60 9.39 11.98
N ASN A 45 -4.51 9.00 12.88
CA ASN A 45 -5.04 7.64 12.94
C ASN A 45 -5.82 7.28 11.67
N ASP A 46 -6.58 8.22 11.11
CA ASP A 46 -7.30 8.06 9.84
C ASP A 46 -6.36 7.70 8.68
N VAL A 47 -5.23 8.39 8.58
CA VAL A 47 -4.23 8.15 7.54
C VAL A 47 -3.50 6.82 7.76
N ALA A 48 -3.15 6.50 9.01
CA ALA A 48 -2.49 5.25 9.36
C ALA A 48 -3.40 4.04 9.09
N GLU A 49 -4.67 4.11 9.46
CA GLU A 49 -5.67 3.07 9.24
C GLU A 49 -5.90 2.83 7.75
N ALA A 50 -6.11 3.89 6.97
CA ALA A 50 -6.27 3.77 5.52
C ALA A 50 -5.04 3.15 4.85
N PHE A 51 -3.83 3.50 5.31
CA PHE A 51 -2.59 2.91 4.79
C PHE A 51 -2.50 1.40 5.10
N LEU A 52 -2.85 0.99 6.32
CA LEU A 52 -2.83 -0.42 6.72
C LEU A 52 -3.83 -1.24 5.91
N GLN A 53 -5.06 -0.75 5.72
CA GLN A 53 -6.07 -1.43 4.90
C GLN A 53 -5.59 -1.66 3.46
N VAL A 54 -5.04 -0.62 2.82
CA VAL A 54 -4.50 -0.70 1.46
C VAL A 54 -3.33 -1.69 1.38
N ALA A 55 -2.46 -1.70 2.39
CA ALA A 55 -1.32 -2.63 2.45
C ALA A 55 -1.79 -4.08 2.60
N GLU A 56 -2.79 -4.35 3.43
CA GLU A 56 -3.37 -5.68 3.63
C GLU A 56 -4.03 -6.22 2.35
N GLU A 57 -4.83 -5.40 1.67
CA GLU A 57 -5.47 -5.76 0.40
C GLU A 57 -4.45 -6.07 -0.70
N THR A 58 -3.39 -5.27 -0.77
CA THR A 58 -2.29 -5.48 -1.72
C THR A 58 -1.56 -6.80 -1.42
N ALA A 59 -1.30 -7.09 -0.15
CA ALA A 59 -0.66 -8.34 0.26
C ALA A 59 -1.55 -9.57 0.02
N ALA A 60 -2.86 -9.45 0.23
CA ALA A 60 -3.83 -10.50 -0.10
C ALA A 60 -3.88 -10.77 -1.61
N SER A 61 -3.94 -9.72 -2.42
CA SER A 61 -3.96 -9.82 -3.89
C SER A 61 -2.71 -10.50 -4.45
N ARG A 62 -1.53 -10.18 -3.90
CA ARG A 62 -0.27 -10.82 -4.29
C ARG A 62 -0.26 -12.32 -3.97
N ARG A 63 -0.74 -12.70 -2.77
CA ARG A 63 -0.85 -14.12 -2.38
C ARG A 63 -1.77 -14.90 -3.31
N GLN A 64 -2.90 -14.31 -3.71
CA GLN A 64 -3.82 -14.94 -4.66
C GLN A 64 -3.19 -15.10 -6.05
N LEU A 65 -2.45 -14.10 -6.53
CA LEU A 65 -1.75 -14.18 -7.81
C LEU A 65 -0.66 -15.26 -7.81
N GLU A 66 0.13 -15.34 -6.73
CA GLU A 66 1.16 -16.37 -6.58
C GLU A 66 0.57 -17.78 -6.54
N GLU A 67 -0.54 -17.96 -5.83
CA GLU A 67 -1.25 -19.24 -5.77
C GLU A 67 -1.79 -19.66 -7.14
N ARG A 68 -2.42 -18.74 -7.88
CA ARG A 68 -2.90 -19.01 -9.24
C ARG A 68 -1.76 -19.32 -10.21
N ALA A 69 -0.63 -18.62 -10.08
CA ALA A 69 0.54 -18.90 -10.89
C ALA A 69 1.13 -20.29 -10.60
N ARG A 70 1.15 -20.72 -9.34
CA ARG A 70 1.57 -22.09 -8.97
C ARG A 70 0.65 -23.16 -9.55
N GLN A 71 -0.66 -22.94 -9.51
CA GLN A 71 -1.64 -23.88 -10.06
C GLN A 71 -1.46 -24.04 -11.57
N LEU A 72 -1.29 -22.94 -12.31
CA LEU A 72 -1.05 -22.98 -13.76
C LEU A 72 0.25 -23.72 -14.13
N ILE A 73 1.32 -23.56 -13.36
CA ILE A 73 2.60 -24.27 -13.60
C ILE A 73 2.48 -25.77 -13.27
N ALA A 74 1.59 -26.15 -12.34
CA ALA A 74 1.39 -27.54 -11.95
C ALA A 74 0.43 -28.31 -12.88
N GLU A 75 -0.31 -27.60 -13.73
CA GLU A 75 -1.25 -28.16 -14.73
C GLU A 75 -0.61 -28.35 -16.13
N ASP A 76 0.60 -27.83 -16.35
CA ASP A 76 1.47 -28.06 -17.54
C ASP A 76 2.48 -29.20 -17.29
#